data_AF-A0A935Z6B2-F1
#
_entry.id   AF-A0A935Z6B2-F1
#
_cell.length_a   1.000
_cell.length_b   1.000
_cell.length_c   1.000
_cell.angle_alpha   90.00
_cell.angle_beta   90.00
_cell.angle_gamma   90.00
#
_symmetry.space_group_name_H-M   'P 1'
#
loop_
_entity.id
_entity.type
_entity.pdbx_description
1 polymer ?
#
loop_
_entity_poly.entity_id
_entity_poly.type
_entity_poly.pdbx_seq_one_letter_code
_entity_poly.pdbx_strand_id
1 'polypeptide(L)'
;MTLRTKIVAALATLGALAVACSSDPATTPKNDCKPGDAYYCRCSDREEGTRVCNDDGKTYGPCEPCFPIDPPLPEEDASFPDEDVFVPGDAGDGGDAGPCPNGKVDPGEECDDGNRTANDGCSATCTVQVGAASGDKCPGVAVHVWDKTVTVATTTVGAIDDYSASPDCMGANGFGSPDRVFAVTAHKTGMMRVATSAASFPHMIYRADTCAPAGRTFTHAACSNVAGNAAESLQFAATDGTTYYVVVDGGATGQQQGTFTITFSIP
;
A
#
# COMPACT_ATOMS: atom_id res chain seq x y z
N MET A 1 52.40 -7.76 -54.71
CA MET A 1 53.82 -7.37 -54.65
C MET A 1 54.03 -6.54 -53.38
N THR A 2 54.77 -7.13 -52.42
CA THR A 2 55.64 -6.48 -51.40
C THR A 2 55.07 -5.37 -50.48
N LEU A 3 54.76 -5.62 -49.19
CA LEU A 3 55.59 -5.77 -47.97
C LEU A 3 56.19 -4.45 -47.41
N ARG A 4 55.85 -4.06 -46.15
CA ARG A 4 56.77 -3.81 -44.99
C ARG A 4 56.24 -2.86 -43.88
N THR A 5 55.83 -3.48 -42.77
CA THR A 5 56.23 -3.30 -41.35
C THR A 5 56.99 -2.05 -40.87
N LYS A 6 56.51 -1.42 -39.77
CA LYS A 6 57.25 -0.89 -38.58
C LYS A 6 56.25 -0.70 -37.41
N ILE A 7 56.13 -1.57 -36.40
CA ILE A 7 56.82 -1.63 -35.09
C ILE A 7 57.35 -0.29 -34.56
N VAL A 8 56.74 0.21 -33.47
CA VAL A 8 57.44 0.75 -32.28
C VAL A 8 56.59 0.42 -31.03
N ALA A 9 57.21 -0.26 -30.08
CA ALA A 9 56.75 -0.51 -28.72
C ALA A 9 57.65 0.26 -27.73
N ALA A 10 57.26 0.26 -26.44
CA ALA A 10 57.97 0.71 -25.23
C ALA A 10 57.65 2.14 -24.76
N LEU A 11 57.54 2.48 -23.46
CA LEU A 11 58.01 1.83 -22.23
C LEU A 11 57.22 2.38 -21.01
N ALA A 12 57.08 1.55 -19.97
CA ALA A 12 56.38 1.81 -18.71
C ALA A 12 57.14 2.77 -17.75
N THR A 13 56.41 3.44 -16.85
CA THR A 13 56.95 3.91 -15.56
C THR A 13 55.98 3.61 -14.39
N LEU A 14 56.62 3.19 -13.29
CA LEU A 14 56.09 2.73 -12.01
C LEU A 14 55.42 3.84 -11.21
N GLY A 15 54.41 3.46 -10.43
CA GLY A 15 53.90 4.24 -9.30
C GLY A 15 53.09 3.34 -8.36
N ALA A 16 53.79 2.60 -7.49
CA ALA A 16 53.18 1.90 -6.36
C ALA A 16 52.83 2.92 -5.28
N LEU A 17 51.57 2.98 -4.85
CA LEU A 17 51.21 3.49 -3.52
C LEU A 17 50.36 2.44 -2.80
N ALA A 18 50.87 2.05 -1.64
CA ALA A 18 50.32 1.02 -0.77
C ALA A 18 49.01 1.45 -0.10
N VAL A 19 48.15 0.45 0.07
CA VAL A 19 47.22 0.18 1.18
C VAL A 19 46.94 1.34 2.15
N ALA A 20 45.69 1.78 2.14
CA ALA A 20 44.94 2.05 3.38
C ALA A 20 43.50 1.57 3.19
N CYS A 21 43.18 0.38 3.70
CA CYS A 21 41.82 0.07 4.11
C CYS A 21 41.52 0.99 5.31
N SER A 22 40.85 2.12 5.06
CA SER A 22 40.27 2.92 6.14
C SER A 22 38.87 2.39 6.42
N SER A 23 38.81 1.39 7.27
CA SER A 23 37.63 1.16 8.11
C SER A 23 37.64 2.24 9.19
N ASP A 24 36.85 3.30 9.02
CA ASP A 24 36.19 3.93 10.17
C ASP A 24 34.89 4.65 9.79
N PRO A 25 33.85 4.53 10.63
CA PRO A 25 32.48 4.95 10.35
C PRO A 25 32.20 6.40 10.75
N ALA A 26 31.13 6.96 10.20
CA ALA A 26 30.39 8.12 10.70
C ALA A 26 31.16 9.45 10.88
N THR A 27 30.93 10.38 9.94
CA THR A 27 30.64 11.80 10.26
C THR A 27 29.88 12.43 9.10
N THR A 28 28.62 12.06 8.92
CA THR A 28 27.65 12.95 8.28
C THR A 28 27.27 14.04 9.27
N PRO A 29 27.31 15.32 8.87
CA PRO A 29 26.28 16.23 9.30
C PRO A 29 25.68 16.88 8.06
N LYS A 30 24.73 16.19 7.41
CA LYS A 30 23.77 16.85 6.53
C LYS A 30 22.47 17.04 7.32
N ASN A 31 22.50 18.02 8.22
CA ASN A 31 21.28 18.60 8.78
C ASN A 31 20.87 19.84 7.94
N ASP A 32 21.06 19.78 6.62
CA ASP A 32 20.48 20.77 5.72
C ASP A 32 19.05 20.31 5.41
N CYS A 33 18.06 21.11 5.79
CA CYS A 33 16.66 20.86 5.48
C CYS A 33 16.25 21.66 4.25
N LYS A 34 15.21 21.22 3.53
CA LYS A 34 14.70 21.96 2.38
C LYS A 34 13.73 23.04 2.85
N PRO A 35 13.98 24.34 2.57
CA PRO A 35 13.10 25.44 2.93
C PRO A 35 11.63 25.16 2.59
N GLY A 36 10.74 25.31 3.57
CA GLY A 36 9.31 25.08 3.43
C GLY A 36 8.85 23.62 3.54
N ASP A 37 9.76 22.64 3.57
CA ASP A 37 9.38 21.24 3.80
C ASP A 37 9.15 20.97 5.29
N ALA A 38 8.19 20.09 5.57
CA ALA A 38 7.77 19.73 6.92
C ALA A 38 8.52 18.49 7.42
N TYR A 39 8.99 18.52 8.65
CA TYR A 39 9.79 17.47 9.27
C TYR A 39 9.21 17.10 10.64
N TYR A 40 9.25 15.81 10.97
CA TYR A 40 8.75 15.30 12.24
C TYR A 40 9.53 15.88 13.43
N CYS A 41 8.81 16.18 14.51
CA CYS A 41 9.39 16.64 15.75
C CYS A 41 8.65 16.05 16.95
N ARG A 42 9.37 15.92 18.06
CA ARG A 42 8.76 15.69 19.37
C ARG A 42 8.77 16.96 20.20
N CYS A 43 7.62 17.23 20.80
CA CYS A 43 7.39 18.27 21.78
C CYS A 43 8.05 17.91 23.12
N SER A 44 8.15 18.88 24.04
CA SER A 44 8.80 18.66 25.35
C SER A 44 8.00 17.74 26.28
N ASP A 45 6.68 17.66 26.05
CA ASP A 45 5.71 16.74 26.67
C ASP A 45 5.69 15.35 26.02
N ARG A 46 6.57 15.10 25.04
CA ARG A 46 6.67 13.87 24.22
C ARG A 46 5.55 13.67 23.20
N GLU A 47 4.66 14.65 23.01
CA GLU A 47 3.71 14.61 21.91
C GLU A 47 4.39 14.77 20.55
N GLU A 48 3.73 14.27 19.52
CA GLU A 48 4.23 14.30 18.14
C GLU A 48 3.71 15.55 17.44
N GLY A 49 4.62 16.30 16.83
CA GLY A 49 4.29 17.48 16.05
C GLY A 49 5.08 17.51 14.74
N THR A 50 4.84 18.55 13.95
CA THR A 50 5.61 18.83 12.74
C THR A 50 6.25 20.20 12.83
N ARG A 51 7.50 20.32 12.40
CA ARG A 51 8.21 21.61 12.27
C ARG A 51 8.54 21.86 10.80
N VAL A 52 8.44 23.11 10.37
CA VAL A 52 8.78 23.49 8.99
C VAL A 52 10.22 23.99 8.93
N CYS A 53 10.96 23.60 7.89
CA CYS A 53 12.29 24.16 7.65
C CYS A 53 12.19 25.64 7.24
N ASN A 54 12.96 26.49 7.91
CA ASN A 54 13.00 27.93 7.61
C ASN A 54 13.70 28.20 6.27
N ASP A 55 13.53 29.42 5.75
CA ASP A 55 14.11 29.86 4.47
C ASP A 55 15.64 29.82 4.41
N ASP A 56 16.30 29.71 5.58
CA ASP A 56 17.75 29.57 5.68
C ASP A 56 18.26 28.15 5.36
N GLY A 57 17.35 27.17 5.20
CA GLY A 57 17.65 25.78 4.87
C GLY A 57 18.40 25.02 5.97
N LYS A 58 18.45 25.57 7.19
CA LYS A 58 19.29 25.07 8.28
C LYS A 58 18.61 25.07 9.64
N THR A 59 17.66 25.97 9.84
CA THR A 59 16.88 26.05 11.08
C THR A 59 15.44 25.62 10.82
N TYR A 60 14.75 25.26 11.90
CA TYR A 60 13.36 24.86 11.84
C TYR A 60 12.51 25.82 12.65
N GLY A 61 11.26 26.01 12.22
CA GLY A 61 10.22 26.67 12.97
C GLY A 61 9.81 25.87 14.22
N PRO A 62 8.83 26.39 14.99
CA PRO A 62 8.30 25.68 16.16
C PRO A 62 7.71 24.33 15.76
N CYS A 63 7.75 23.39 16.71
CA CYS A 63 7.05 22.12 16.57
C CYS A 63 5.57 22.39 16.84
N GLU A 64 4.69 22.17 15.86
CA GLU A 64 3.26 22.40 15.99
C GLU A 64 2.44 21.28 15.33
N PRO A 65 1.26 20.94 15.89
CA PRO A 65 0.75 21.43 17.16
C PRO A 65 1.43 20.72 18.34
N CYS A 66 1.99 21.50 19.29
CA CYS A 66 2.25 21.03 20.65
C CYS A 66 1.14 21.65 21.51
N PHE A 67 0.08 20.91 21.81
CA PHE A 67 -1.00 21.47 22.62
C PHE A 67 -0.58 21.43 24.09
N PRO A 68 -0.69 22.55 24.85
CA PRO A 68 -0.49 22.48 26.29
C PRO A 68 -1.61 21.64 26.90
N ILE A 69 -1.24 20.62 27.67
CA ILE A 69 -2.15 19.79 28.46
C ILE A 69 -3.08 20.71 29.24
N ASP A 70 -4.40 20.51 29.12
CA ASP A 70 -5.38 21.10 30.03
C ASP A 70 -4.98 20.83 31.50
N PRO A 71 -5.28 21.75 32.44
CA PRO A 71 -4.85 21.62 33.83
C PRO A 71 -5.28 20.29 34.45
N PRO A 72 -4.50 19.76 35.42
CA PRO A 72 -4.68 18.41 35.94
C PRO A 72 -6.08 18.21 36.52
N LEU A 73 -6.72 17.11 36.11
CA LEU A 73 -7.94 16.61 36.72
C LEU A 73 -7.69 16.35 38.23
N PRO A 74 -8.64 16.67 39.11
CA PRO A 74 -8.46 16.59 40.56
C PRO A 74 -8.18 15.15 41.03
N GLU A 75 -7.29 15.04 42.02
CA GLU A 75 -6.62 13.81 42.49
C GLU A 75 -7.52 12.80 43.24
N GLU A 76 -8.82 12.76 42.98
CA GLU A 76 -9.76 11.95 43.77
C GLU A 76 -10.09 10.57 43.17
N ASP A 77 -9.38 10.11 42.15
CA ASP A 77 -9.52 8.72 41.65
C ASP A 77 -8.20 7.96 41.55
N ALA A 78 -7.27 8.25 42.48
CA ALA A 78 -6.11 7.41 42.75
C ALA A 78 -6.54 6.16 43.55
N SER A 79 -7.29 5.27 42.92
CA SER A 79 -7.47 3.89 43.40
C SER A 79 -7.60 2.91 42.24
N PHE A 80 -6.54 2.79 41.45
CA PHE A 80 -6.30 1.57 40.70
C PHE A 80 -5.42 0.65 41.58
N PRO A 81 -5.92 -0.53 42.00
CA PRO A 81 -5.11 -1.46 42.78
C PRO A 81 -3.97 -2.01 41.93
N ASP A 82 -2.78 -2.03 42.54
CA ASP A 82 -1.59 -2.70 42.04
C ASP A 82 -1.84 -4.21 41.89
N GLU A 83 -2.11 -4.67 40.66
CA GLU A 83 -1.82 -6.05 40.27
C GLU A 83 -0.96 -6.04 39.00
N ASP A 84 0.35 -6.16 39.19
CA ASP A 84 1.36 -6.70 38.28
C ASP A 84 1.09 -6.55 36.76
N VAL A 85 1.06 -5.32 36.23
CA VAL A 85 1.12 -5.09 34.78
C VAL A 85 2.57 -4.83 34.36
N PHE A 86 3.15 -5.86 33.74
CA PHE A 86 4.37 -5.89 32.94
C PHE A 86 4.80 -4.51 32.40
N VAL A 87 5.94 -4.01 32.88
CA VAL A 87 6.63 -2.86 32.30
C VAL A 87 7.89 -3.37 31.62
N PRO A 88 8.02 -3.20 30.29
CA PRO A 88 9.36 -3.19 29.71
C PRO A 88 9.61 -1.91 28.92
N GLY A 89 10.76 -1.33 29.20
CA GLY A 89 11.44 -0.49 28.23
C GLY A 89 11.95 -1.33 27.06
N ASP A 90 12.31 -0.57 26.02
CA ASP A 90 13.08 -0.93 24.83
C ASP A 90 12.35 -1.54 23.63
N ALA A 91 12.46 -0.76 22.52
CA ALA A 91 12.00 -0.96 21.14
C ALA A 91 10.48 -0.83 20.97
N GLY A 92 9.94 0.19 20.28
CA GLY A 92 10.18 0.40 18.86
C GLY A 92 9.38 -0.64 18.09
N ASP A 93 8.35 -0.20 17.34
CA ASP A 93 7.41 -1.02 16.56
C ASP A 93 6.16 -1.50 17.36
N GLY A 94 5.05 -0.77 17.23
CA GLY A 94 3.87 -0.89 18.08
C GLY A 94 2.88 -1.99 17.70
N GLY A 95 3.40 -3.16 17.34
CA GLY A 95 2.64 -4.40 17.35
C GLY A 95 2.81 -5.09 18.70
N ASP A 96 1.98 -4.76 19.70
CA ASP A 96 1.61 -5.78 20.69
C ASP A 96 0.35 -5.47 21.51
N ALA A 97 -0.40 -6.55 21.71
CA ALA A 97 -1.50 -6.82 22.66
C ALA A 97 -2.95 -6.33 22.39
N GLY A 98 -3.32 -6.02 21.15
CA GLY A 98 -4.74 -5.97 20.71
C GLY A 98 -4.95 -6.82 19.46
N PRO A 99 -6.18 -7.26 19.12
CA PRO A 99 -6.43 -8.00 17.87
C PRO A 99 -5.98 -7.17 16.66
N CYS A 100 -6.18 -5.85 16.67
CA CYS A 100 -5.77 -4.93 15.61
C CYS A 100 -5.08 -3.66 16.16
N PRO A 101 -4.03 -3.12 15.52
CA PRO A 101 -3.19 -3.73 14.47
C PRO A 101 -2.06 -4.57 15.10
N ASN A 102 -1.88 -5.79 14.60
CA ASN A 102 -0.86 -6.75 15.03
C ASN A 102 -0.06 -7.34 13.85
N GLY A 103 -0.39 -6.95 12.61
CA GLY A 103 0.24 -7.41 11.38
C GLY A 103 -0.28 -8.77 10.90
N LYS A 104 -1.37 -9.28 11.47
CA LYS A 104 -2.04 -10.52 11.08
C LYS A 104 -3.53 -10.26 11.05
N VAL A 105 -4.15 -10.57 9.93
CA VAL A 105 -5.59 -10.36 9.80
C VAL A 105 -6.33 -11.48 10.54
N ASP A 106 -6.89 -11.13 11.70
CA ASP A 106 -7.61 -12.04 12.58
C ASP A 106 -9.11 -12.13 12.20
N PRO A 107 -9.84 -13.19 12.63
CA PRO A 107 -11.25 -13.31 12.33
C PRO A 107 -12.08 -12.11 12.82
N GLY A 108 -12.67 -11.38 11.86
CA GLY A 108 -13.47 -10.19 12.13
C GLY A 108 -12.81 -8.88 11.68
N GLU A 109 -11.55 -8.93 11.28
CA GLU A 109 -10.81 -7.85 10.65
C GLU A 109 -10.91 -7.93 9.14
N GLU A 110 -10.97 -6.79 8.44
CA GLU A 110 -11.00 -6.78 6.98
C GLU A 110 -9.59 -6.73 6.38
N CYS A 111 -8.64 -6.17 7.14
CA CYS A 111 -7.22 -6.02 6.84
C CYS A 111 -6.45 -5.81 8.15
N ASP A 112 -5.14 -6.06 8.16
CA ASP A 112 -4.21 -5.64 9.22
C ASP A 112 -2.82 -5.53 8.58
N ASP A 113 -2.28 -4.31 8.52
CA ASP A 113 -0.96 -4.02 7.95
C ASP A 113 0.09 -3.71 9.03
N GLY A 114 -0.21 -4.06 10.28
CA GLY A 114 0.68 -3.93 11.42
C GLY A 114 0.91 -2.50 11.86
N ASN A 115 0.20 -1.52 11.30
CA ASN A 115 0.41 -0.13 11.63
C ASN A 115 -0.92 0.63 11.81
N ARG A 116 -0.85 1.90 12.24
CA ARG A 116 -2.03 2.77 12.52
C ARG A 116 -2.16 3.93 11.53
N THR A 117 -1.39 3.92 10.45
CA THR A 117 -1.40 4.96 9.42
C THR A 117 -2.75 4.89 8.70
N ALA A 118 -3.36 6.04 8.44
CA ALA A 118 -4.60 6.08 7.66
C ALA A 118 -4.27 6.24 6.17
N ASN A 119 -5.15 5.71 5.30
CA ASN A 119 -5.09 5.82 3.84
C ASN A 119 -3.93 5.08 3.13
N ASP A 120 -3.27 4.14 3.79
CA ASP A 120 -2.28 3.24 3.18
C ASP A 120 -2.86 1.91 2.71
N GLY A 121 -4.13 1.62 3.03
CA GLY A 121 -4.82 0.40 2.65
C GLY A 121 -5.63 -0.20 3.79
N CYS A 122 -5.20 0.04 5.04
CA CYS A 122 -5.86 -0.45 6.22
C CYS A 122 -5.99 0.63 7.29
N SER A 123 -7.18 0.83 7.84
CA SER A 123 -7.35 1.73 8.97
C SER A 123 -6.72 1.14 10.24
N ALA A 124 -6.42 2.00 11.23
CA ALA A 124 -6.12 1.60 12.60
C ALA A 124 -7.24 0.78 13.30
N THR A 125 -8.44 0.69 12.73
CA THR A 125 -9.57 -0.13 13.19
C THR A 125 -9.76 -1.41 12.35
N CYS A 126 -8.76 -1.82 11.56
CA CYS A 126 -8.78 -3.01 10.70
C CYS A 126 -9.97 -3.09 9.72
N THR A 127 -10.37 -1.91 9.23
CA THR A 127 -11.28 -1.73 8.10
C THR A 127 -10.48 -1.34 6.86
N VAL A 128 -10.85 -1.89 5.71
CA VAL A 128 -10.14 -1.59 4.45
C VAL A 128 -10.38 -0.13 4.06
N GLN A 129 -9.30 0.63 3.89
CA GLN A 129 -9.34 2.02 3.43
C GLN A 129 -8.69 2.13 2.06
N VAL A 130 -9.44 2.55 1.05
CA VAL A 130 -8.91 2.66 -0.32
C VAL A 130 -8.90 4.10 -0.78
N GLY A 131 -7.72 4.73 -0.76
CA GLY A 131 -7.43 5.98 -1.44
C GLY A 131 -7.12 5.78 -2.93
N ALA A 132 -6.90 6.88 -3.66
CA ALA A 132 -6.66 6.84 -5.11
C ALA A 132 -5.42 6.02 -5.52
N ALA A 133 -4.39 5.96 -4.66
CA ALA A 133 -3.13 5.24 -4.95
C ALA A 133 -3.10 3.78 -4.44
N SER A 134 -3.95 3.40 -3.49
CA SER A 134 -3.94 2.07 -2.87
C SER A 134 -4.59 1.03 -3.80
N GLY A 135 -3.84 -0.01 -4.17
CA GLY A 135 -4.29 -1.05 -5.12
C GLY A 135 -4.24 -0.65 -6.59
N ASP A 136 -3.48 0.39 -6.91
CA ASP A 136 -3.11 0.77 -8.28
C ASP A 136 -2.27 -0.32 -8.97
N LYS A 137 -1.47 -1.04 -8.18
CA LYS A 137 -0.58 -2.10 -8.67
C LYS A 137 -0.74 -3.34 -7.82
N CYS A 138 -0.33 -4.47 -8.39
CA CYS A 138 -0.07 -5.71 -7.66
C CYS A 138 0.81 -5.50 -6.41
N PRO A 139 0.47 -6.11 -5.26
CA PRO A 139 -0.57 -7.13 -5.07
C PRO A 139 -2.02 -6.60 -5.04
N GLY A 140 -2.24 -5.29 -4.98
CA GLY A 140 -3.58 -4.71 -4.89
C GLY A 140 -3.99 -4.39 -3.45
N VAL A 141 -5.24 -3.97 -3.25
CA VAL A 141 -5.88 -3.85 -1.93
C VAL A 141 -6.07 -5.24 -1.34
N ALA A 142 -5.51 -5.49 -0.16
CA ALA A 142 -5.73 -6.74 0.56
C ALA A 142 -7.18 -6.84 1.06
N VAL A 143 -7.84 -7.96 0.78
CA VAL A 143 -9.21 -8.26 1.19
C VAL A 143 -9.25 -9.68 1.70
N HIS A 144 -9.70 -9.88 2.94
CA HIS A 144 -9.81 -11.22 3.52
C HIS A 144 -11.28 -11.61 3.73
N VAL A 145 -11.68 -12.80 3.27
CA VAL A 145 -13.08 -13.23 3.25
C VAL A 145 -13.26 -14.50 4.09
N TRP A 146 -13.95 -14.39 5.23
CA TRP A 146 -14.37 -15.50 6.09
C TRP A 146 -15.86 -15.82 5.88
N ASP A 147 -16.70 -15.60 6.91
CA ASP A 147 -18.14 -15.88 6.91
C ASP A 147 -19.03 -14.64 6.72
N LYS A 148 -18.43 -13.44 6.60
CA LYS A 148 -19.14 -12.19 6.38
C LYS A 148 -18.86 -11.64 4.98
N THR A 149 -19.83 -10.91 4.46
CA THR A 149 -19.63 -10.12 3.24
C THR A 149 -18.72 -8.94 3.55
N VAL A 150 -17.60 -8.85 2.84
CA VAL A 150 -16.71 -7.70 2.87
C VAL A 150 -17.16 -6.71 1.81
N THR A 151 -17.26 -5.43 2.15
CA THR A 151 -17.72 -4.38 1.25
C THR A 151 -16.71 -3.26 1.21
N VAL A 152 -16.22 -2.92 0.01
CA VAL A 152 -15.21 -1.88 -0.19
C VAL A 152 -15.76 -0.83 -1.14
N ALA A 153 -15.90 0.41 -0.66
CA ALA A 153 -16.22 1.56 -1.48
C ALA A 153 -14.91 2.25 -1.92
N THR A 154 -14.71 2.43 -3.21
CA THR A 154 -13.46 3.00 -3.75
C THR A 154 -13.68 3.65 -5.13
N THR A 155 -12.60 4.03 -5.79
CA THR A 155 -12.58 4.65 -7.10
C THR A 155 -11.39 4.18 -7.94
N THR A 156 -11.53 4.19 -9.26
CA THR A 156 -10.41 4.11 -10.21
C THR A 156 -9.85 5.49 -10.57
N VAL A 157 -10.48 6.59 -10.11
CA VAL A 157 -10.00 7.95 -10.41
C VAL A 157 -8.63 8.16 -9.79
N GLY A 158 -7.65 8.54 -10.62
CA GLY A 158 -6.28 8.79 -10.20
C GLY A 158 -5.41 7.53 -10.12
N ALA A 159 -5.96 6.35 -10.43
CA ALA A 159 -5.16 5.17 -10.73
C ALA A 159 -4.51 5.31 -12.12
N ILE A 160 -3.49 4.51 -12.36
CA ILE A 160 -2.79 4.33 -13.62
C ILE A 160 -3.45 3.16 -14.36
N ASP A 161 -3.51 3.26 -15.68
CA ASP A 161 -3.84 2.14 -16.58
C ASP A 161 -2.58 1.27 -16.71
N ASP A 162 -2.46 0.26 -15.87
CA ASP A 162 -1.30 -0.63 -15.80
C ASP A 162 -1.64 -2.08 -16.16
N TYR A 163 -2.93 -2.40 -16.27
CA TYR A 163 -3.41 -3.71 -16.59
C TYR A 163 -4.40 -3.71 -17.77
N SER A 164 -4.64 -4.90 -18.29
CA SER A 164 -5.67 -5.14 -19.31
C SER A 164 -6.09 -6.59 -19.20
N ALA A 165 -7.34 -6.89 -19.51
CA ALA A 165 -7.85 -8.26 -19.48
C ALA A 165 -7.35 -9.07 -20.69
N SER A 166 -6.84 -10.29 -20.46
CA SER A 166 -6.58 -11.28 -21.53
C SER A 166 -7.09 -12.68 -21.14
N PRO A 167 -7.79 -13.37 -22.07
CA PRO A 167 -8.34 -12.83 -23.33
C PRO A 167 -9.33 -11.67 -23.06
N ASP A 168 -9.76 -10.95 -24.10
CA ASP A 168 -10.72 -9.86 -23.91
C ASP A 168 -11.94 -10.35 -23.11
N CYS A 169 -12.34 -9.58 -22.10
CA CYS A 169 -13.53 -9.86 -21.33
C CYS A 169 -14.79 -9.42 -22.08
N MET A 170 -15.46 -10.40 -22.68
CA MET A 170 -16.73 -10.19 -23.42
C MET A 170 -16.65 -9.04 -24.44
N GLY A 171 -15.48 -8.86 -25.06
CA GLY A 171 -15.24 -7.82 -26.07
C GLY A 171 -14.64 -6.50 -25.56
N ALA A 172 -14.29 -6.41 -24.27
CA ALA A 172 -13.50 -5.31 -23.70
C ALA A 172 -12.23 -5.84 -23.05
N ASN A 173 -11.16 -5.06 -23.09
CA ASN A 173 -9.89 -5.41 -22.46
C ASN A 173 -9.37 -4.34 -21.49
N GLY A 174 -10.15 -3.28 -21.27
CA GLY A 174 -9.79 -2.22 -20.32
C GLY A 174 -8.76 -1.22 -20.81
N PHE A 175 -8.07 -1.52 -21.92
CA PHE A 175 -6.94 -0.76 -22.39
C PHE A 175 -7.20 0.75 -22.44
N GLY A 176 -6.37 1.51 -21.73
CA GLY A 176 -6.54 2.95 -21.64
C GLY A 176 -7.60 3.33 -20.62
N SER A 177 -7.86 2.54 -19.58
CA SER A 177 -8.71 2.89 -18.45
C SER A 177 -7.99 2.56 -17.15
N PRO A 178 -8.04 3.44 -16.14
CA PRO A 178 -7.41 3.15 -14.87
C PRO A 178 -8.00 1.92 -14.17
N ASP A 179 -7.11 1.12 -13.60
CA ASP A 179 -7.44 -0.15 -12.96
C ASP A 179 -7.55 -0.04 -11.44
N ARG A 180 -8.25 -0.98 -10.82
CA ARG A 180 -8.14 -1.25 -9.39
C ARG A 180 -8.00 -2.73 -9.12
N VAL A 181 -6.90 -3.13 -8.49
CA VAL A 181 -6.58 -4.52 -8.15
C VAL A 181 -6.89 -4.79 -6.68
N PHE A 182 -7.49 -5.94 -6.40
CA PHE A 182 -7.77 -6.48 -5.08
C PHE A 182 -7.10 -7.86 -4.93
N ALA A 183 -6.27 -8.03 -3.90
CA ALA A 183 -5.76 -9.33 -3.45
C ALA A 183 -6.75 -9.93 -2.45
N VAL A 184 -7.59 -10.84 -2.93
CA VAL A 184 -8.68 -11.46 -2.16
C VAL A 184 -8.25 -12.80 -1.61
N THR A 185 -7.95 -12.89 -0.32
CA THR A 185 -7.64 -14.14 0.38
C THR A 185 -8.92 -14.77 0.93
N ALA A 186 -9.23 -15.98 0.47
CA ALA A 186 -10.34 -16.77 1.00
C ALA A 186 -9.88 -17.54 2.26
N HIS A 187 -10.66 -17.44 3.34
CA HIS A 187 -10.45 -18.19 4.59
C HIS A 187 -11.50 -19.30 4.80
N LYS A 188 -12.15 -19.67 3.69
CA LYS A 188 -13.17 -20.72 3.64
C LYS A 188 -13.21 -21.29 2.24
N THR A 189 -13.32 -22.60 2.13
CA THR A 189 -13.55 -23.25 0.83
C THR A 189 -15.03 -23.12 0.46
N GLY A 190 -15.33 -22.61 -0.73
CA GLY A 190 -16.70 -22.41 -1.18
C GLY A 190 -16.80 -21.66 -2.51
N MET A 191 -18.01 -21.25 -2.87
CA MET A 191 -18.22 -20.42 -4.07
C MET A 191 -18.06 -18.95 -3.70
N MET A 192 -16.91 -18.37 -3.98
CA MET A 192 -16.69 -16.93 -3.85
C MET A 192 -17.63 -16.20 -4.81
N ARG A 193 -18.34 -15.20 -4.28
CA ARG A 193 -19.16 -14.27 -5.03
C ARG A 193 -18.55 -12.90 -4.92
N VAL A 194 -18.34 -12.28 -6.08
CA VAL A 194 -17.83 -10.92 -6.20
C VAL A 194 -18.84 -10.12 -6.99
N ALA A 195 -19.24 -8.95 -6.48
CA ALA A 195 -20.18 -8.10 -7.20
C ALA A 195 -19.88 -6.62 -6.97
N THR A 196 -20.00 -5.83 -8.03
CA THR A 196 -19.94 -4.38 -7.96
C THR A 196 -21.33 -3.77 -7.88
N SER A 197 -21.41 -2.55 -7.34
CA SER A 197 -22.62 -1.76 -7.26
C SER A 197 -22.27 -0.28 -7.18
N ALA A 198 -23.27 0.59 -7.37
CA ALA A 198 -23.13 2.05 -7.29
C ALA A 198 -21.98 2.60 -8.17
N ALA A 199 -21.74 1.99 -9.33
CA ALA A 199 -20.69 2.43 -10.25
C ALA A 199 -21.09 3.71 -10.99
N SER A 200 -20.17 4.68 -11.06
CA SER A 200 -20.39 5.93 -11.80
C SER A 200 -19.89 5.88 -13.25
N PHE A 201 -19.35 4.74 -13.70
CA PHE A 201 -18.73 4.57 -15.00
C PHE A 201 -18.96 3.15 -15.55
N PRO A 202 -18.85 2.94 -16.87
CA PRO A 202 -18.88 1.61 -17.44
C PRO A 202 -17.63 0.87 -17.02
N HIS A 203 -17.80 -0.33 -16.50
CA HIS A 203 -16.70 -1.09 -15.94
C HIS A 203 -16.91 -2.58 -16.20
N MET A 204 -15.82 -3.31 -16.17
CA MET A 204 -15.79 -4.75 -16.17
C MET A 204 -15.07 -5.22 -14.92
N ILE A 205 -15.32 -6.46 -14.55
CA ILE A 205 -14.54 -7.14 -13.51
C ILE A 205 -13.98 -8.44 -14.05
N TYR A 206 -12.75 -8.75 -13.68
CA TYR A 206 -12.10 -10.00 -14.03
C TYR A 206 -11.28 -10.53 -12.88
N ARG A 207 -11.13 -11.86 -12.84
CA ARG A 207 -10.42 -12.59 -11.78
C ARG A 207 -9.25 -13.37 -12.36
N ALA A 208 -8.10 -13.26 -11.73
CA ALA A 208 -6.89 -14.02 -12.04
C ALA A 208 -6.36 -14.78 -10.81
N ASP A 209 -5.60 -15.86 -11.04
CA ASP A 209 -4.97 -16.65 -9.96
C ASP A 209 -3.57 -16.12 -9.60
N THR A 210 -2.96 -15.31 -10.47
CA THR A 210 -1.63 -14.74 -10.27
C THR A 210 -1.64 -13.25 -10.48
N CYS A 211 -0.82 -12.54 -9.69
CA CYS A 211 -0.65 -11.11 -9.88
C CYS A 211 0.26 -10.83 -11.08
N ALA A 212 -0.19 -9.99 -12.00
CA ALA A 212 0.61 -9.57 -13.13
C ALA A 212 1.60 -8.45 -12.73
N PRO A 213 2.84 -8.44 -13.24
CA PRO A 213 3.70 -7.26 -13.10
C PRO A 213 3.02 -6.05 -13.75
N ALA A 214 3.19 -4.84 -13.20
CA ALA A 214 2.60 -3.62 -13.78
C ALA A 214 2.99 -3.43 -15.26
N GLY A 215 2.06 -2.90 -16.07
CA GLY A 215 2.21 -2.74 -17.51
C GLY A 215 2.06 -4.05 -18.29
N ARG A 216 1.33 -5.03 -17.73
CA ARG A 216 1.12 -6.36 -18.32
C ARG A 216 -0.36 -6.70 -18.34
N THR A 217 -0.67 -7.74 -19.08
CA THR A 217 -2.03 -8.26 -19.20
C THR A 217 -2.30 -9.28 -18.11
N PHE A 218 -3.44 -9.18 -17.43
CA PHE A 218 -3.91 -10.22 -16.54
C PHE A 218 -4.49 -11.37 -17.36
N THR A 219 -3.92 -12.56 -17.22
CA THR A 219 -4.55 -13.78 -17.73
C THR A 219 -5.67 -14.17 -16.79
N HIS A 220 -6.89 -13.74 -17.10
CA HIS A 220 -8.04 -13.99 -16.24
C HIS A 220 -8.63 -15.37 -16.47
N ALA A 221 -9.17 -15.95 -15.42
CA ALA A 221 -9.88 -17.22 -15.43
C ALA A 221 -11.40 -17.04 -15.51
N ALA A 222 -11.90 -15.87 -15.12
CA ALA A 222 -13.31 -15.51 -15.16
C ALA A 222 -13.45 -14.00 -15.31
N CYS A 223 -14.47 -13.55 -16.03
CA CYS A 223 -14.76 -12.14 -16.18
C CYS A 223 -16.25 -11.85 -16.42
N SER A 224 -16.66 -10.62 -16.16
CA SER A 224 -18.00 -10.08 -16.41
C SER A 224 -17.88 -8.66 -16.96
N ASN A 225 -18.65 -8.37 -18.01
CA ASN A 225 -18.79 -7.04 -18.59
C ASN A 225 -20.22 -6.86 -19.12
N VAL A 226 -21.09 -6.29 -18.30
CA VAL A 226 -22.44 -5.86 -18.63
C VAL A 226 -22.39 -4.42 -19.15
N ALA A 227 -23.16 -4.13 -20.19
CA ALA A 227 -23.11 -2.82 -20.83
C ALA A 227 -23.51 -1.66 -19.88
N GLY A 228 -22.78 -0.55 -19.98
CA GLY A 228 -23.04 0.67 -19.21
C GLY A 228 -22.52 0.56 -17.77
N ASN A 229 -23.13 1.31 -16.85
CA ASN A 229 -22.68 1.37 -15.44
C ASN A 229 -23.42 0.34 -14.56
N ALA A 230 -23.86 -0.76 -15.16
CA ALA A 230 -24.61 -1.79 -14.44
C ALA A 230 -23.71 -2.52 -13.42
N ALA A 231 -24.33 -3.22 -12.48
CA ALA A 231 -23.60 -4.07 -11.55
C ALA A 231 -22.97 -5.25 -12.30
N GLU A 232 -21.69 -5.47 -12.07
CA GLU A 232 -20.95 -6.64 -12.54
C GLU A 232 -20.94 -7.72 -11.47
N SER A 233 -20.92 -8.99 -11.86
CA SER A 233 -20.81 -10.08 -10.89
C SER A 233 -20.07 -11.29 -11.41
N LEU A 234 -19.27 -11.91 -10.53
CA LEU A 234 -18.47 -13.10 -10.78
C LEU A 234 -18.66 -14.12 -9.68
N GLN A 235 -18.56 -15.40 -10.06
CA GLN A 235 -18.50 -16.49 -9.10
C GLN A 235 -17.44 -17.50 -9.50
N PHE A 236 -16.69 -17.98 -8.51
CA PHE A 236 -15.68 -19.00 -8.72
C PHE A 236 -15.47 -19.85 -7.47
N ALA A 237 -15.00 -21.08 -7.66
CA ALA A 237 -14.59 -21.92 -6.55
C ALA A 237 -13.34 -21.32 -5.90
N ALA A 238 -13.45 -20.99 -4.61
CA ALA A 238 -12.36 -20.52 -3.78
C ALA A 238 -11.95 -21.62 -2.80
N THR A 239 -10.65 -21.75 -2.57
CA THR A 239 -10.06 -22.66 -1.61
C THR A 239 -9.55 -21.87 -0.41
N ASP A 240 -9.74 -22.44 0.77
CA ASP A 240 -9.22 -21.88 2.02
C ASP A 240 -7.69 -21.61 1.94
N GLY A 241 -7.27 -20.47 2.47
CA GLY A 241 -5.90 -19.95 2.42
C GLY A 241 -5.41 -19.47 1.05
N THR A 242 -6.24 -19.53 0.00
CA THR A 242 -5.82 -19.14 -1.36
C THR A 242 -6.15 -17.68 -1.64
N THR A 243 -5.19 -16.97 -2.25
CA THR A 243 -5.39 -15.58 -2.69
C THR A 243 -5.69 -15.52 -4.18
N TYR A 244 -6.73 -14.77 -4.53
CA TYR A 244 -7.17 -14.51 -5.90
C TYR A 244 -7.08 -13.02 -6.17
N TYR A 245 -6.80 -12.65 -7.42
CA TYR A 245 -6.73 -11.24 -7.81
C TYR A 245 -8.00 -10.88 -8.56
N VAL A 246 -8.71 -9.87 -8.07
CA VAL A 246 -9.88 -9.30 -8.76
C VAL A 246 -9.50 -7.91 -9.23
N VAL A 247 -9.80 -7.60 -10.47
CA VAL A 247 -9.54 -6.29 -11.04
C VAL A 247 -10.84 -5.68 -11.52
N VAL A 248 -11.00 -4.38 -11.26
CA VAL A 248 -12.07 -3.55 -11.79
C VAL A 248 -11.44 -2.55 -12.75
N ASP A 249 -11.96 -2.50 -13.96
CA ASP A 249 -11.34 -1.83 -15.11
C ASP A 249 -12.44 -1.28 -16.04
N GLY A 250 -12.10 -0.45 -17.02
CA GLY A 250 -13.03 0.10 -18.00
C GLY A 250 -13.70 -0.99 -18.87
N GLY A 251 -15.04 -0.93 -18.95
CA GLY A 251 -15.84 -1.93 -19.68
C GLY A 251 -16.10 -1.58 -21.16
N ALA A 252 -15.66 -0.41 -21.62
CA ALA A 252 -15.87 0.07 -22.98
C ALA A 252 -14.73 1.02 -23.44
N THR A 253 -14.87 1.62 -24.61
CA THR A 253 -13.82 2.47 -25.19
C THR A 253 -13.69 3.83 -24.51
N GLY A 254 -12.46 4.35 -24.48
CA GLY A 254 -12.11 5.63 -23.84
C GLY A 254 -11.69 5.45 -22.39
N GLN A 255 -11.10 6.50 -21.80
CA GLN A 255 -10.64 6.50 -20.41
C GLN A 255 -11.83 6.46 -19.46
N GLN A 256 -12.17 5.26 -18.98
CA GLN A 256 -13.30 5.02 -18.10
C GLN A 256 -12.84 4.89 -16.67
N GLN A 257 -13.28 5.82 -15.84
CA GLN A 257 -12.93 5.84 -14.43
C GLN A 257 -14.08 6.42 -13.61
N GLY A 258 -14.13 6.05 -12.34
CA GLY A 258 -15.18 6.54 -11.45
C GLY A 258 -15.19 5.87 -10.10
N THR A 259 -16.22 6.12 -9.32
CA THR A 259 -16.44 5.49 -8.02
C THR A 259 -17.26 4.22 -8.19
N PHE A 260 -17.03 3.23 -7.32
CA PHE A 260 -17.81 2.01 -7.26
C PHE A 260 -17.74 1.40 -5.85
N THR A 261 -18.66 0.50 -5.55
CA THR A 261 -18.60 -0.37 -4.37
C THR A 261 -18.47 -1.81 -4.83
N ILE A 262 -17.54 -2.56 -4.26
CA ILE A 262 -17.35 -3.99 -4.54
C ILE A 262 -17.60 -4.81 -3.27
N THR A 263 -18.20 -5.98 -3.44
CA THR A 263 -18.52 -6.91 -2.36
C THR A 263 -17.90 -8.27 -2.62
N PHE A 264 -17.42 -8.92 -1.55
CA PHE A 264 -16.84 -10.26 -1.58
C PHE A 264 -17.51 -11.12 -0.52
N SER A 265 -17.94 -12.33 -0.87
CA SER A 265 -18.58 -13.24 0.09
C SER A 265 -18.42 -14.70 -0.31
N ILE A 266 -18.34 -15.58 0.69
CA ILE A 266 -18.42 -17.04 0.52
C ILE A 266 -19.62 -17.52 1.36
N PRO A 267 -20.81 -17.65 0.76
CA PRO A 267 -22.00 -18.11 1.46
C PRO A 267 -21.85 -19.54 2.01
#